data_AF-A0A9W8GVJ8-F1
#
_entry.id   AF-A0A9W8GVJ8-F1
#
_cell.length_a   1.000
_cell.length_b   1.000
_cell.length_c   1.000
_cell.angle_alpha   90.00
_cell.angle_beta   90.00
_cell.angle_gamma   90.00
#
_symmetry.space_group_name_H-M   'P 1'
#
loop_
_entity.id
_entity.type
_entity.pdbx_description
1 polymer ?
#
loop_
_entity_poly.entity_id
_entity_poly.type
_entity_poly.pdbx_seq_one_letter_code
_entity_poly.pdbx_strand_id
1 'polypeptide(L)'
;MGRWLDCCGSFDGRLVLREAAHTGLAWTALALVTVWMVICQEWSDMRWVQAQAAHGARHGERSSEGGLLYDVILARLPFVRETWVTDALVNSAGLACVLGSLFMARSWQARSILIRRVAWMMAALYLLRSFTLSITTLPPSVADCKPVVATEHAGVMGPILGLISGRLSACTDKMFSGHTTILVISFLFWRRYATHWAFLIYSAVHTAVGIASILLVRLHYSVDVLLAVVLTCAVHHVYYRSLDAAIRRRRRASSLRHRRNRSLFAGPDDLPLGADATYVRVDADDDELPTSGDALARLFGRRMTHRRDGSIDVALDAALPPIDSAHTLNNSPVLDAAHVVDVEKAAVALAAAAAVAEPYYSSNVMDDEDTLTLMAINRPLGSALPALVGWLDGLHLR
;
A
#
# COMPACT_ATOMS: atom_id res chain seq x y z
N MET A 1 9.61 -45.85 5.62
CA MET A 1 8.31 -45.46 5.04
C MET A 1 7.38 -44.86 6.11
N GLY A 2 7.84 -43.85 6.87
CA GLY A 2 7.14 -43.36 8.08
C GLY A 2 7.45 -41.92 8.46
N ARG A 3 7.66 -41.03 7.47
CA ARG A 3 7.97 -39.60 7.71
C ARG A 3 7.05 -38.63 6.96
N TRP A 4 5.91 -39.12 6.46
CA TRP A 4 4.94 -38.32 5.68
C TRP A 4 3.59 -38.12 6.39
N LEU A 5 3.37 -38.74 7.56
CA LEU A 5 2.10 -38.67 8.28
C LEU A 5 2.03 -37.54 9.34
N ASP A 6 3.14 -36.86 9.64
CA ASP A 6 3.15 -35.72 10.59
C ASP A 6 2.84 -34.36 9.92
N CYS A 7 2.44 -34.34 8.65
CA CYS A 7 2.01 -33.11 7.96
C CYS A 7 0.54 -32.73 8.22
N CYS A 8 -0.22 -33.51 8.99
CA CYS A 8 -1.45 -33.04 9.60
C CYS A 8 -1.08 -32.26 10.88
N GLY A 9 -0.65 -31.01 10.68
CA GLY A 9 -0.35 -30.09 11.78
C GLY A 9 -1.52 -30.07 12.77
N SER A 10 -1.20 -30.19 14.06
CA SER A 10 -2.23 -30.13 15.10
C SER A 10 -3.02 -28.84 14.92
N PHE A 11 -4.34 -28.98 14.85
CA PHE A 11 -5.25 -27.85 14.70
C PHE A 11 -5.21 -27.09 16.03
N ASP A 12 -4.29 -26.12 16.16
CA ASP A 12 -4.21 -25.29 17.36
C ASP A 12 -5.43 -24.37 17.37
N GLY A 13 -6.51 -24.84 18.00
CA GLY A 13 -7.77 -24.11 18.12
C GLY A 13 -7.58 -22.72 18.75
N ARG A 14 -6.51 -22.50 19.53
CA ARG A 14 -6.20 -21.18 20.08
C ARG A 14 -5.69 -20.21 19.01
N LEU A 15 -4.89 -20.68 18.05
CA LEU A 15 -4.46 -19.85 16.93
C LEU A 15 -5.64 -19.52 16.01
N VAL A 16 -6.51 -20.50 15.75
CA VAL A 16 -7.74 -20.31 14.95
C VAL A 16 -8.63 -19.25 15.60
N LEU A 17 -8.89 -19.38 16.89
CA LEU A 17 -9.71 -18.43 17.64
C LEU A 17 -9.12 -17.01 17.64
N ARG A 18 -7.80 -16.87 17.80
CA ARG A 18 -7.13 -15.56 17.78
C ARG A 18 -7.19 -14.89 16.41
N GLU A 19 -6.95 -15.64 15.33
CA GLU A 19 -7.05 -15.11 13.96
C GLU A 19 -8.50 -14.77 13.58
N ALA A 20 -9.46 -15.58 14.02
CA ALA A 20 -10.89 -15.30 13.87
C ALA A 20 -11.29 -14.04 14.66
N ALA A 21 -10.83 -13.89 15.91
CA ALA A 21 -11.09 -12.72 16.73
C ALA A 21 -10.50 -11.43 16.12
N HIS A 22 -9.27 -11.46 15.60
CA HIS A 22 -8.67 -10.31 14.91
C HIS A 22 -9.41 -9.94 13.63
N THR A 23 -9.88 -10.94 12.89
CA THR A 23 -10.68 -10.71 11.68
C THR A 23 -12.06 -10.15 12.06
N GLY A 24 -12.69 -10.69 13.10
CA GLY A 24 -13.94 -10.17 13.65
C GLY A 24 -13.81 -8.72 14.11
N LEU A 25 -12.72 -8.37 14.80
CA LEU A 25 -12.42 -7.00 15.21
C LEU A 25 -12.32 -6.03 14.02
N ALA A 26 -11.70 -6.44 12.92
CA ALA A 26 -11.59 -5.60 11.74
C ALA A 26 -12.96 -5.34 11.09
N TRP A 27 -13.82 -6.37 11.04
CA TRP A 27 -15.18 -6.23 10.53
C TRP A 27 -16.10 -5.42 11.44
N THR A 28 -16.00 -5.60 12.76
CA THR A 28 -16.76 -4.77 13.70
C THR A 28 -16.31 -3.31 13.62
N ALA A 29 -15.00 -3.05 13.52
CA ALA A 29 -14.49 -1.70 13.30
C ALA A 29 -15.03 -1.09 12.00
N LEU A 30 -14.98 -1.82 10.88
CA LEU A 30 -15.56 -1.37 9.61
C LEU A 30 -17.07 -1.09 9.74
N ALA A 31 -17.83 -1.95 10.40
CA ALA A 31 -19.26 -1.77 10.60
C ALA A 31 -19.57 -0.52 11.42
N LEU A 32 -18.86 -0.31 12.54
CA LEU A 32 -19.00 0.87 13.38
C LEU A 32 -18.66 2.15 12.62
N VAL A 33 -17.57 2.15 11.85
CA VAL A 33 -17.18 3.28 10.99
C VAL A 33 -18.22 3.53 9.91
N THR A 34 -18.79 2.49 9.31
CA THR A 34 -19.82 2.65 8.27
C THR A 34 -21.08 3.29 8.85
N VAL A 35 -21.53 2.83 10.03
CA VAL A 35 -22.66 3.45 10.75
C VAL A 35 -22.35 4.91 11.06
N TRP A 36 -21.15 5.21 11.56
CA TRP A 36 -20.72 6.58 11.82
C TRP A 36 -20.73 7.45 10.56
N MET A 37 -20.21 6.94 9.44
CA MET A 37 -20.23 7.61 8.15
C MET A 37 -21.67 7.90 7.67
N VAL A 38 -22.60 6.96 7.84
CA VAL A 38 -24.02 7.19 7.51
C VAL A 38 -24.63 8.28 8.38
N ILE A 39 -24.31 8.31 9.68
CA ILE A 39 -24.77 9.39 10.57
C ILE A 39 -24.22 10.75 10.11
N CYS A 40 -22.93 10.83 9.75
CA CYS A 40 -22.33 12.06 9.20
C CYS A 40 -23.02 12.48 7.89
N GLN A 41 -23.39 11.52 7.04
CA GLN A 41 -24.10 11.77 5.78
C GLN A 41 -25.49 12.37 6.04
N GLU A 42 -26.30 11.75 6.90
CA GLU A 42 -27.61 12.29 7.29
C GLU A 42 -27.50 13.68 7.92
N TRP A 43 -26.46 13.89 8.74
CA TRP A 43 -26.22 15.20 9.33
C TRP A 43 -25.88 16.26 8.29
N SER A 44 -25.09 15.92 7.28
CA SER A 44 -24.80 16.86 6.19
C SER A 44 -26.03 17.14 5.33
N ASP A 45 -26.87 16.13 5.06
CA ASP A 45 -28.14 16.30 4.33
C ASP A 45 -29.10 17.22 5.12
N MET A 46 -29.18 17.08 6.44
CA MET A 46 -29.94 18.01 7.31
C MET A 46 -29.42 19.45 7.23
N ARG A 47 -28.10 19.66 7.28
CA ARG A 47 -27.49 20.99 7.13
C ARG A 47 -27.82 21.61 5.78
N TRP A 48 -27.78 20.83 4.70
CA TRP A 48 -28.12 21.29 3.36
C TRP A 48 -29.58 21.78 3.28
N VAL A 49 -30.53 20.98 3.78
CA VAL A 49 -31.96 21.34 3.79
C VAL A 49 -32.19 22.63 4.59
N GLN A 50 -31.56 22.76 5.76
CA GLN A 50 -31.65 23.96 6.59
C GLN A 50 -31.09 25.19 5.87
N ALA A 51 -29.95 25.05 5.20
CA ALA A 51 -29.34 26.13 4.43
C ALA A 51 -30.27 26.58 3.27
N GLN A 52 -30.86 25.63 2.55
CA GLN A 52 -31.78 25.94 1.45
C GLN A 52 -33.06 26.62 1.93
N ALA A 53 -33.62 26.18 3.07
CA ALA A 53 -34.77 26.84 3.69
C ALA A 53 -34.46 28.28 4.11
N ALA A 54 -33.28 28.53 4.69
CA ALA A 54 -32.82 29.85 5.05
C ALA A 54 -32.58 30.77 3.83
N HIS A 55 -32.06 30.22 2.72
CA HIS A 55 -31.89 30.96 1.47
C HIS A 55 -33.25 31.31 0.81
N GLY A 56 -34.18 30.36 0.75
CA GLY A 56 -35.53 30.59 0.22
C GLY A 56 -36.29 31.67 1.00
N ALA A 57 -36.16 31.69 2.32
CA ALA A 57 -36.76 32.73 3.17
C ALA A 57 -36.19 34.14 2.92
N ARG A 58 -34.93 34.26 2.46
CA ARG A 58 -34.28 35.56 2.22
C ARG A 58 -34.46 36.13 0.81
N HIS A 59 -34.69 35.31 -0.20
CA HIS A 59 -34.65 35.76 -1.60
C HIS A 59 -35.97 35.61 -2.36
N GLY A 60 -37.03 35.14 -1.69
CA GLY A 60 -38.31 34.88 -2.35
C GLY A 60 -38.18 33.77 -3.39
N GLU A 61 -39.30 33.40 -4.00
CA GLU A 61 -39.52 32.24 -4.85
C GLU A 61 -38.83 32.30 -6.23
N ARG A 62 -37.59 32.81 -6.30
CA ARG A 62 -36.79 32.76 -7.52
C ARG A 62 -36.19 31.37 -7.63
N SER A 63 -36.73 30.60 -8.58
CA SER A 63 -36.32 29.26 -8.98
C SER A 63 -34.79 29.10 -8.95
N SER A 64 -34.31 28.30 -7.99
CA SER A 64 -32.90 27.92 -7.81
C SER A 64 -32.46 26.98 -8.94
N GLU A 65 -32.35 27.49 -10.16
CA GLU A 65 -31.54 26.85 -11.22
C GLU A 65 -30.03 27.06 -10.99
N GLY A 66 -29.65 27.89 -10.01
CA GLY A 66 -28.25 28.26 -9.72
C GLY A 66 -27.50 27.34 -8.74
N GLY A 67 -27.97 26.14 -8.43
CA GLY A 67 -27.45 25.33 -7.32
C GLY A 67 -26.36 24.30 -7.64
N LEU A 68 -26.12 23.99 -8.91
CA LEU A 68 -25.15 22.94 -9.30
C LEU A 68 -23.76 23.54 -9.51
N LEU A 69 -22.71 22.83 -9.08
CA LEU A 69 -21.35 23.21 -9.44
C LEU A 69 -21.11 22.89 -10.92
N TYR A 70 -20.46 23.81 -11.62
CA TYR A 70 -20.02 23.54 -12.98
C TYR A 70 -18.88 22.51 -12.97
N ASP A 71 -19.06 21.41 -13.70
CA ASP A 71 -18.08 20.35 -13.83
C ASP A 71 -17.72 20.13 -15.30
N VAL A 72 -16.45 20.38 -15.62
CA VAL A 72 -15.91 20.37 -16.99
C VAL A 72 -16.05 18.98 -17.64
N ILE A 73 -15.92 17.91 -16.85
CA ILE A 73 -15.99 16.54 -17.33
C ILE A 73 -17.45 16.16 -17.57
N LEU A 74 -18.33 16.41 -16.61
CA LEU A 74 -19.76 16.12 -16.73
C LEU A 74 -20.41 16.96 -17.83
N ALA A 75 -19.93 18.19 -18.09
CA ALA A 75 -20.44 19.03 -19.17
C ALA A 75 -20.25 18.40 -20.58
N ARG A 76 -19.27 17.50 -20.74
CA ARG A 76 -18.96 16.85 -22.02
C ARG A 76 -19.51 15.45 -22.16
N LEU A 77 -20.02 14.86 -21.06
CA LEU A 77 -20.51 13.49 -21.05
C LEU A 77 -22.04 13.42 -21.19
N PRO A 78 -22.55 12.45 -21.97
CA PRO A 78 -23.99 12.22 -22.06
C PRO A 78 -24.54 11.75 -20.70
N PHE A 79 -25.75 12.17 -20.37
CA PHE A 79 -26.43 11.75 -19.15
C PHE A 79 -27.19 10.43 -19.39
N VAL A 80 -26.96 9.46 -18.50
CA VAL A 80 -27.66 8.17 -18.49
C VAL A 80 -28.47 8.06 -17.20
N ARG A 81 -29.75 7.70 -17.30
CA ARG A 81 -30.64 7.64 -16.12
C ARG A 81 -30.53 6.36 -15.31
N GLU A 82 -30.04 5.29 -15.94
CA GLU A 82 -29.99 3.94 -15.38
C GLU A 82 -28.88 3.79 -14.33
N THR A 83 -29.18 4.08 -13.06
CA THR A 83 -28.21 4.03 -11.95
C THR A 83 -27.83 2.60 -11.54
N TRP A 84 -28.72 1.63 -11.74
CA TRP A 84 -28.53 0.23 -11.31
C TRP A 84 -27.26 -0.42 -11.89
N VAL A 85 -26.85 0.00 -13.10
CA VAL A 85 -25.64 -0.51 -13.76
C VAL A 85 -24.40 -0.21 -12.91
N THR A 86 -24.34 1.00 -12.35
CA THR A 86 -23.23 1.42 -11.49
C THR A 86 -23.17 0.58 -10.23
N ASP A 87 -24.30 0.37 -9.56
CA ASP A 87 -24.37 -0.44 -8.35
C ASP A 87 -24.01 -1.90 -8.62
N ALA A 88 -24.47 -2.44 -9.76
CA ALA A 88 -24.11 -3.79 -10.20
C ALA A 88 -22.61 -3.94 -10.47
N LEU A 89 -21.96 -2.94 -11.10
CA LEU A 89 -20.51 -2.95 -11.34
C LEU A 89 -19.71 -2.88 -10.04
N VAL A 90 -20.15 -2.06 -9.09
CA VAL A 90 -19.48 -1.93 -7.78
C VAL A 90 -19.64 -3.22 -6.96
N ASN A 91 -20.85 -3.76 -6.88
CA ASN A 91 -21.12 -5.00 -6.14
C ASN A 91 -20.40 -6.20 -6.76
N SER A 92 -20.35 -6.30 -8.09
CA SER A 92 -19.61 -7.37 -8.77
C SER A 92 -18.10 -7.25 -8.59
N ALA A 93 -17.53 -6.05 -8.50
CA ALA A 93 -16.10 -5.86 -8.18
C ALA A 93 -15.76 -6.36 -6.77
N GLY A 94 -16.60 -6.03 -5.78
CA GLY A 94 -16.44 -6.51 -4.42
C GLY A 94 -16.58 -8.04 -4.33
N LEU A 95 -17.61 -8.60 -4.97
CA LEU A 95 -17.84 -10.03 -5.02
C LEU A 95 -16.68 -10.77 -5.69
N ALA A 96 -16.15 -10.25 -6.80
CA ALA A 96 -14.99 -10.80 -7.47
C ALA A 96 -13.78 -10.88 -6.54
N CYS A 97 -13.50 -9.83 -5.75
CA CYS A 97 -12.41 -9.85 -4.77
C CYS A 97 -12.61 -10.88 -3.65
N VAL A 98 -13.85 -11.03 -3.15
CA VAL A 98 -14.17 -12.05 -2.14
C VAL A 98 -13.96 -13.45 -2.70
N LEU A 99 -14.53 -13.74 -3.88
CA LEU A 99 -14.36 -15.04 -4.54
C LEU A 99 -12.89 -15.29 -4.87
N GLY A 100 -12.19 -14.30 -5.43
CA GLY A 100 -10.75 -14.37 -5.70
C GLY A 100 -9.93 -14.71 -4.45
N SER A 101 -10.24 -14.08 -3.31
CA SER A 101 -9.61 -14.38 -2.03
C SER A 101 -9.83 -15.84 -1.61
N LEU A 102 -11.03 -16.39 -1.83
CA LEU A 102 -11.36 -17.78 -1.48
C LEU A 102 -10.63 -18.79 -2.37
N PHE A 103 -10.55 -18.54 -3.68
CA PHE A 103 -9.94 -19.45 -4.66
C PHE A 103 -8.41 -19.40 -4.64
N MET A 104 -7.80 -18.22 -4.51
CA MET A 104 -6.35 -18.06 -4.63
C MET A 104 -5.59 -18.42 -3.35
N ALA A 105 -6.17 -18.16 -2.19
CA ALA A 105 -5.54 -18.49 -0.93
C ALA A 105 -5.80 -19.95 -0.54
N ARG A 106 -4.72 -20.74 -0.47
CA ARG A 106 -4.77 -22.18 -0.17
C ARG A 106 -5.11 -22.48 1.29
N SER A 107 -4.70 -21.63 2.23
CA SER A 107 -4.97 -21.79 3.66
C SER A 107 -6.07 -20.86 4.15
N TRP A 108 -6.87 -21.32 5.12
CA TRP A 108 -7.90 -20.51 5.77
C TRP A 108 -7.31 -19.24 6.43
N GLN A 109 -6.06 -19.34 6.92
CA GLN A 109 -5.31 -18.22 7.50
C GLN A 109 -5.00 -17.15 6.45
N ALA A 110 -4.54 -17.55 5.26
CA ALA A 110 -4.27 -16.60 4.20
C ALA A 110 -5.56 -15.90 3.74
N ARG A 111 -6.67 -16.65 3.65
CA ARG A 111 -8.00 -16.08 3.32
C ARG A 111 -8.44 -15.02 4.34
N SER A 112 -8.33 -15.33 5.64
CA SER A 112 -8.74 -14.40 6.69
C SER A 112 -7.85 -13.16 6.74
N ILE A 113 -6.54 -13.30 6.53
CA ILE A 113 -5.60 -12.17 6.45
C ILE A 113 -5.95 -11.22 5.31
N LEU A 114 -6.21 -11.74 4.10
CA LEU A 114 -6.55 -10.92 2.93
C LEU A 114 -7.79 -10.07 3.18
N ILE A 115 -8.86 -10.72 3.65
CA ILE A 115 -10.14 -10.06 3.92
C ILE A 115 -10.00 -9.03 5.05
N ARG A 116 -9.25 -9.36 6.11
CA ARG A 116 -8.96 -8.44 7.22
C ARG A 116 -8.22 -7.18 6.76
N ARG A 117 -7.23 -7.31 5.87
CA ARG A 117 -6.49 -6.16 5.32
C ARG A 117 -7.41 -5.21 4.56
N VAL A 118 -8.29 -5.75 3.73
CA VAL A 118 -9.28 -4.95 2.99
C VAL A 118 -10.23 -4.25 3.96
N ALA A 119 -10.70 -4.94 5.00
CA ALA A 119 -11.59 -4.33 6.00
C ALA A 119 -10.93 -3.14 6.72
N TRP A 120 -9.65 -3.25 7.12
CA TRP A 120 -8.93 -2.12 7.75
C TRP A 120 -8.71 -0.95 6.78
N MET A 121 -8.36 -1.21 5.53
CA MET A 121 -8.20 -0.16 4.52
C MET A 121 -9.54 0.55 4.23
N MET A 122 -10.63 -0.21 4.10
CA MET A 122 -11.98 0.33 3.92
C MET A 122 -12.42 1.16 5.13
N ALA A 123 -12.15 0.70 6.36
CA ALA A 123 -12.47 1.45 7.56
C ALA A 123 -11.70 2.80 7.59
N ALA A 124 -10.41 2.80 7.24
CA ALA A 124 -9.65 4.04 7.15
C ALA A 124 -10.21 5.01 6.08
N LEU A 125 -10.61 4.49 4.92
CA LEU A 125 -11.20 5.29 3.84
C LEU A 125 -12.57 5.87 4.23
N TYR A 126 -13.42 5.08 4.89
CA TYR A 126 -14.72 5.56 5.37
C TYR A 126 -14.59 6.57 6.50
N LEU A 127 -13.58 6.45 7.37
CA LEU A 127 -13.26 7.50 8.34
C LEU A 127 -12.85 8.81 7.66
N LEU A 128 -11.98 8.75 6.65
CA LEU A 128 -11.60 9.93 5.86
C LEU A 128 -12.83 10.59 5.20
N ARG A 129 -13.77 9.79 4.68
CA ARG A 129 -15.05 10.28 4.15
C ARG A 129 -15.93 10.90 5.24
N SER A 130 -16.02 10.31 6.43
CA SER A 130 -16.74 10.92 7.56
C SER A 130 -16.19 12.31 7.91
N PHE A 131 -14.87 12.50 7.86
CA PHE A 131 -14.26 13.81 8.10
C PHE A 131 -14.64 14.83 7.04
N THR A 132 -14.61 14.47 5.75
CA THR A 132 -15.00 15.40 4.67
C THR A 132 -16.47 15.80 4.79
N LEU A 133 -17.37 14.84 5.02
CA LEU A 133 -18.80 15.09 5.24
C LEU A 133 -19.06 15.96 6.47
N SER A 134 -18.24 15.84 7.52
CA SER A 134 -18.41 16.63 8.74
C SER A 134 -18.01 18.09 8.54
N ILE A 135 -17.02 18.37 7.69
CA ILE A 135 -16.42 19.72 7.54
C ILE A 135 -17.09 20.52 6.43
N THR A 136 -17.46 19.87 5.33
CA THR A 136 -18.00 20.54 4.13
C THR A 136 -19.40 20.05 3.81
N THR A 137 -20.21 20.88 3.15
CA THR A 137 -21.49 20.48 2.56
C THR A 137 -21.55 20.98 1.13
N LEU A 138 -21.65 20.05 0.18
CA LEU A 138 -21.77 20.35 -1.25
C LEU A 138 -23.20 20.18 -1.77
N PRO A 139 -23.63 20.97 -2.77
CA PRO A 139 -24.91 20.76 -3.45
C PRO A 139 -24.94 19.41 -4.16
N PRO A 140 -26.14 18.91 -4.51
CA PRO A 140 -26.28 17.67 -5.25
C PRO A 140 -25.67 17.78 -6.65
N SER A 141 -25.34 16.65 -7.28
CA SER A 141 -24.84 16.57 -8.66
C SER A 141 -25.93 16.56 -9.73
N VAL A 142 -27.19 16.38 -9.32
CA VAL A 142 -28.38 16.34 -10.18
C VAL A 142 -29.48 17.21 -9.55
N ALA A 143 -30.15 18.02 -10.36
CA ALA A 143 -31.16 18.98 -9.90
C ALA A 143 -32.39 18.32 -9.24
N ASP A 144 -32.78 17.12 -9.70
CA ASP A 144 -33.96 16.40 -9.22
C ASP A 144 -33.75 15.65 -7.89
N CYS A 145 -32.56 15.73 -7.30
CA CYS A 145 -32.23 14.98 -6.08
C CYS A 145 -32.77 15.69 -4.83
N LYS A 146 -33.80 15.12 -4.20
CA LYS A 146 -34.36 15.62 -2.93
C LYS A 146 -33.95 14.68 -1.78
N PRO A 147 -33.21 15.17 -0.77
CA PRO A 147 -32.82 14.34 0.37
C PRO A 147 -34.05 13.97 1.21
N VAL A 148 -34.14 12.70 1.60
CA VAL A 148 -35.19 12.18 2.48
C VAL A 148 -34.71 12.33 3.92
N VAL A 149 -34.89 13.53 4.49
CA VAL A 149 -34.52 13.80 5.88
C VAL A 149 -35.67 13.43 6.82
N ALA A 150 -35.36 12.83 7.97
CA ALA A 150 -36.35 12.58 9.01
C ALA A 150 -36.78 13.90 9.66
N THR A 151 -38.01 14.33 9.42
CA THR A 151 -38.58 15.55 9.98
C THR A 151 -39.04 15.41 11.44
N GLU A 152 -39.09 14.18 11.97
CA GLU A 152 -39.47 13.88 13.35
C GLU A 152 -38.40 13.07 14.08
N HIS A 153 -38.18 13.36 15.37
CA HIS A 153 -37.19 12.70 16.22
C HIS A 153 -37.40 11.18 16.36
N ALA A 154 -38.61 10.68 16.11
CA ALA A 154 -38.94 9.24 16.12
C ALA A 154 -38.64 8.53 14.77
N GLY A 155 -38.35 9.26 13.69
CA GLY A 155 -38.22 8.73 12.33
C GLY A 155 -36.78 8.58 11.81
N VAL A 156 -35.76 9.00 12.57
CA VAL A 156 -34.35 9.07 12.11
C VAL A 156 -33.75 7.71 11.75
N MET A 157 -34.25 6.62 12.36
CA MET A 157 -33.76 5.26 12.05
C MET A 157 -34.17 4.78 10.66
N GLY A 158 -35.28 5.27 10.09
CA GLY A 158 -35.75 4.86 8.76
C GLY A 158 -34.75 5.22 7.66
N PRO A 159 -34.39 6.51 7.51
CA PRO A 159 -33.39 6.95 6.53
C PRO A 159 -32.02 6.30 6.74
N ILE A 160 -31.53 6.22 7.97
CA ILE A 160 -30.25 5.57 8.30
C ILE A 160 -30.22 4.11 7.86
N LEU A 161 -31.25 3.33 8.19
CA LEU A 161 -31.34 1.93 7.77
C LEU A 161 -31.54 1.81 6.25
N GLY A 162 -32.24 2.75 5.63
CA GLY A 162 -32.38 2.84 4.18
C GLY A 162 -31.04 3.09 3.47
N LEU A 163 -30.20 3.98 4.00
CA LEU A 163 -28.86 4.28 3.50
C LEU A 163 -27.91 3.10 3.69
N ILE A 164 -27.94 2.45 4.87
CA ILE A 164 -27.13 1.26 5.17
C ILE A 164 -27.52 0.10 4.25
N SER A 165 -28.83 -0.09 4.02
CA SER A 165 -29.33 -1.16 3.16
C SER A 165 -29.19 -0.87 1.66
N GLY A 166 -28.74 0.33 1.28
CA GLY A 166 -28.66 0.78 -0.11
C GLY A 166 -30.00 0.98 -0.79
N ARG A 167 -31.12 0.92 -0.05
CA ARG A 167 -32.47 1.20 -0.56
C ARG A 167 -32.70 2.69 -0.80
N LEU A 168 -32.00 3.51 -0.03
CA LEU A 168 -31.95 4.95 -0.21
C LEU A 168 -30.52 5.32 -0.61
N SER A 169 -30.39 6.19 -1.62
CA SER A 169 -29.12 6.79 -1.97
C SER A 169 -29.06 8.20 -1.38
N ALA A 170 -27.96 8.54 -0.71
CA ALA A 170 -27.73 9.90 -0.25
C ALA A 170 -27.83 10.85 -1.44
N CYS A 171 -28.53 11.98 -1.29
CA CYS A 171 -28.74 12.89 -2.41
C CYS A 171 -27.67 13.98 -2.46
N THR A 172 -27.38 14.56 -1.30
CA THR A 172 -26.51 15.71 -1.14
C THR A 172 -25.15 15.33 -0.58
N ASP A 173 -24.22 16.28 -0.60
CA ASP A 173 -22.88 16.17 -0.04
C ASP A 173 -22.22 14.80 -0.23
N LYS A 174 -21.80 14.54 -1.46
CA LYS A 174 -21.22 13.26 -1.85
C LYS A 174 -19.70 13.28 -1.93
N MET A 175 -19.05 14.24 -1.29
CA MET A 175 -17.60 14.43 -1.33
C MET A 175 -16.89 13.12 -1.01
N PHE A 176 -15.89 12.76 -1.83
CA PHE A 176 -15.11 11.52 -1.77
C PHE A 176 -15.93 10.23 -2.04
N SER A 177 -16.15 9.86 -3.31
CA SER A 177 -17.02 8.76 -3.73
C SER A 177 -16.72 7.37 -3.13
N GLY A 178 -17.70 6.78 -2.42
CA GLY A 178 -17.63 5.41 -1.90
C GLY A 178 -17.64 4.32 -2.99
N HIS A 179 -18.45 4.49 -4.04
CA HIS A 179 -18.47 3.57 -5.18
C HIS A 179 -17.10 3.49 -5.88
N THR A 180 -16.49 4.65 -6.13
CA THR A 180 -15.15 4.73 -6.71
C THR A 180 -14.12 4.10 -5.79
N THR A 181 -14.22 4.33 -4.47
CA THR A 181 -13.34 3.73 -3.46
C THR A 181 -13.35 2.20 -3.54
N ILE A 182 -14.53 1.59 -3.65
CA ILE A 182 -14.68 0.12 -3.78
C ILE A 182 -14.06 -0.37 -5.10
N LEU A 183 -14.33 0.28 -6.22
CA LEU A 183 -13.77 -0.11 -7.52
C LEU A 183 -12.24 0.00 -7.55
N VAL A 184 -11.67 1.06 -6.98
CA VAL A 184 -10.22 1.28 -6.95
C VAL A 184 -9.55 0.32 -5.98
N ILE A 185 -10.08 0.10 -4.78
CA ILE A 185 -9.48 -0.85 -3.83
C ILE A 185 -9.56 -2.28 -4.38
N SER A 186 -10.63 -2.64 -5.09
CA SER A 186 -10.74 -3.92 -5.80
C SER A 186 -9.64 -4.08 -6.85
N PHE A 187 -9.40 -3.04 -7.66
CA PHE A 187 -8.29 -3.05 -8.62
C PHE A 187 -6.93 -3.19 -7.95
N LEU A 188 -6.66 -2.44 -6.89
CA LEU A 188 -5.41 -2.52 -6.15
C LEU A 188 -5.22 -3.90 -5.48
N PHE A 189 -6.31 -4.53 -5.02
CA PHE A 189 -6.31 -5.90 -4.53
C PHE A 189 -5.84 -6.87 -5.61
N TRP A 190 -6.43 -6.83 -6.80
CA TRP A 190 -6.00 -7.69 -7.91
C TRP A 190 -4.57 -7.37 -8.34
N ARG A 191 -4.17 -6.09 -8.38
CA ARG A 191 -2.78 -5.67 -8.61
C ARG A 191 -1.79 -6.28 -7.64
N ARG A 192 -2.18 -6.44 -6.38
CA ARG A 192 -1.28 -6.97 -5.35
C ARG A 192 -1.21 -8.48 -5.31
N TYR A 193 -2.33 -9.15 -5.56
CA TYR A 193 -2.50 -10.57 -5.26
C TYR A 193 -2.67 -11.45 -6.49
N ALA A 194 -3.10 -10.91 -7.64
CA ALA A 194 -3.26 -11.67 -8.89
C ALA A 194 -1.95 -12.33 -9.30
N THR A 195 -1.98 -13.65 -9.48
CA THR A 195 -0.86 -14.41 -10.06
C THR A 195 -0.91 -14.41 -11.58
N HIS A 196 -2.11 -14.26 -12.16
CA HIS A 196 -2.32 -14.30 -13.60
C HIS A 196 -2.73 -12.92 -14.13
N TRP A 197 -2.07 -12.46 -15.21
CA TRP A 197 -2.26 -11.14 -15.82
C TRP A 197 -3.71 -10.89 -16.28
N ALA A 198 -4.45 -11.92 -16.68
CA ALA A 198 -5.84 -11.78 -17.12
C ALA A 198 -6.76 -11.19 -16.04
N PHE A 199 -6.57 -11.56 -14.76
CA PHE A 199 -7.35 -10.96 -13.66
C PHE A 199 -7.03 -9.48 -13.49
N LEU A 200 -5.80 -9.09 -13.81
CA LEU A 200 -5.35 -7.71 -13.76
C LEU A 200 -6.01 -6.86 -14.85
N ILE A 201 -6.03 -7.36 -16.08
CA ILE A 201 -6.70 -6.70 -17.20
C ILE A 201 -8.21 -6.63 -16.95
N TYR A 202 -8.83 -7.75 -16.54
CA TYR A 202 -10.23 -7.78 -16.15
C TYR A 202 -10.53 -6.70 -15.12
N SER A 203 -9.77 -6.65 -14.02
CA SER A 203 -10.03 -5.68 -12.97
C SER A 203 -9.77 -4.23 -13.42
N ALA A 204 -8.75 -3.98 -14.26
CA ALA A 204 -8.48 -2.65 -14.79
C ALA A 204 -9.65 -2.15 -15.66
N VAL A 205 -10.11 -3.00 -16.59
CA VAL A 205 -11.25 -2.69 -17.47
C VAL A 205 -12.52 -2.51 -16.64
N HIS A 206 -12.80 -3.42 -15.70
CA HIS A 206 -13.99 -3.35 -14.85
C HIS A 206 -14.03 -2.07 -14.01
N THR A 207 -12.90 -1.69 -13.40
CA THR A 207 -12.79 -0.44 -12.65
C THR A 207 -12.93 0.79 -13.55
N ALA A 208 -12.35 0.79 -14.76
CA ALA A 208 -12.51 1.88 -15.71
C ALA A 208 -13.97 2.04 -16.16
N VAL A 209 -14.66 0.95 -16.48
CA VAL A 209 -16.08 0.93 -16.87
C VAL A 209 -16.96 1.40 -15.70
N GLY A 210 -16.69 0.95 -14.48
CA GLY A 210 -17.41 1.41 -13.29
C GLY A 210 -17.22 2.88 -12.99
N ILE A 211 -16.00 3.42 -13.13
CA ILE A 211 -15.75 4.86 -12.97
C ILE A 211 -16.48 5.65 -14.05
N ALA A 212 -16.45 5.19 -15.30
CA ALA A 212 -17.18 5.82 -16.38
C ALA A 212 -18.70 5.81 -16.13
N SER A 213 -19.26 4.70 -15.63
CA SER A 213 -20.69 4.61 -15.33
C SER A 213 -21.10 5.59 -14.23
N ILE A 214 -20.29 5.76 -13.17
CA ILE A 214 -20.50 6.74 -12.10
C ILE A 214 -20.62 8.17 -12.67
N LEU A 215 -19.76 8.53 -13.63
CA LEU A 215 -19.77 9.85 -14.25
C LEU A 215 -20.94 10.03 -15.22
N LEU A 216 -21.28 9.01 -16.02
CA LEU A 216 -22.38 9.05 -16.99
C LEU A 216 -23.75 9.23 -16.32
N VAL A 217 -23.96 8.57 -15.18
CA VAL A 217 -25.20 8.74 -14.39
C VAL A 217 -25.17 9.97 -13.48
N ARG A 218 -24.08 10.76 -13.53
CA ARG A 218 -23.85 11.96 -12.72
C ARG A 218 -24.07 11.70 -11.23
N LEU A 219 -23.69 10.51 -10.75
CA LEU A 219 -23.85 10.12 -9.36
C LEU A 219 -23.00 11.00 -8.43
N HIS A 220 -21.84 11.42 -8.92
CA HIS A 220 -20.84 12.21 -8.22
C HIS A 220 -20.26 13.28 -9.15
N TYR A 221 -19.73 14.35 -8.57
CA TYR A 221 -18.86 15.26 -9.33
C TYR A 221 -17.55 14.54 -9.67
N SER A 222 -16.94 14.92 -10.78
CA SER A 222 -15.66 14.35 -11.22
C SER A 222 -14.54 14.56 -10.21
N VAL A 223 -14.58 15.66 -9.44
CA VAL A 223 -13.65 15.92 -8.34
C VAL A 223 -13.80 14.91 -7.19
N ASP A 224 -15.02 14.44 -6.90
CA ASP A 224 -15.24 13.42 -5.87
C ASP A 224 -14.64 12.07 -6.26
N VAL A 225 -14.72 11.75 -7.55
CA VAL A 225 -14.15 10.54 -8.16
C VAL A 225 -12.62 10.64 -8.16
N LEU A 226 -12.06 11.78 -8.56
CA LEU A 226 -10.61 12.02 -8.53
C LEU A 226 -10.06 11.90 -7.11
N LEU A 227 -10.70 12.56 -6.14
CA LEU A 227 -10.30 12.51 -4.73
C LEU A 227 -10.36 11.08 -4.20
N ALA A 228 -11.39 10.31 -4.58
CA ALA A 228 -11.49 8.91 -4.21
C ALA A 228 -10.32 8.08 -4.74
N VAL A 229 -9.99 8.19 -6.03
CA VAL A 229 -8.85 7.48 -6.62
C VAL A 229 -7.55 7.81 -5.88
N VAL A 230 -7.28 9.10 -5.64
CA VAL A 230 -6.04 9.55 -4.99
C VAL A 230 -5.94 9.05 -3.55
N LEU A 231 -6.99 9.23 -2.75
CA LEU A 231 -6.99 8.82 -1.34
C LEU A 231 -6.95 7.29 -1.19
N THR A 232 -7.68 6.54 -2.03
CA THR A 232 -7.62 5.08 -2.02
C THR A 232 -6.23 4.56 -2.33
N CYS A 233 -5.58 5.09 -3.39
CA CYS A 233 -4.20 4.75 -3.70
C CYS A 233 -3.24 5.12 -2.54
N ALA A 234 -3.38 6.32 -1.97
CA ALA A 234 -2.54 6.77 -0.86
C ALA A 234 -2.68 5.86 0.37
N VAL A 235 -3.91 5.56 0.82
CA VAL A 235 -4.16 4.67 1.96
C VAL A 235 -3.60 3.28 1.69
N HIS A 236 -3.83 2.73 0.50
CA HIS A 236 -3.28 1.43 0.11
C HIS A 236 -1.74 1.43 0.17
N HIS A 237 -1.08 2.42 -0.42
CA HIS A 237 0.38 2.52 -0.39
C HIS A 237 0.93 2.68 1.03
N VAL A 238 0.34 3.56 1.84
CA VAL A 238 0.75 3.76 3.24
C VAL A 238 0.57 2.48 4.05
N TYR A 239 -0.55 1.78 3.86
CA TYR A 239 -0.83 0.51 4.54
C TYR A 239 0.24 -0.54 4.23
N TYR A 240 0.51 -0.82 2.94
CA TYR A 240 1.48 -1.85 2.57
C TYR A 240 2.93 -1.45 2.88
N ARG A 241 3.33 -0.18 2.71
CA ARG A 241 4.68 0.26 3.13
C ARG A 241 4.89 0.08 4.63
N SER A 242 3.87 0.36 5.43
CA SER A 242 3.91 0.17 6.88
C SER A 242 3.96 -1.31 7.26
N LEU A 243 3.19 -2.14 6.56
CA LEU A 243 3.20 -3.59 6.74
C LEU A 243 4.58 -4.19 6.39
N ASP A 244 5.18 -3.80 5.28
CA ASP A 244 6.49 -4.30 4.87
C ASP A 244 7.58 -3.86 5.85
N ALA A 245 7.52 -2.63 6.35
CA ALA A 245 8.41 -2.15 7.40
C ALA A 245 8.25 -2.98 8.69
N ALA A 246 7.03 -3.34 9.08
CA ALA A 246 6.76 -4.18 10.24
C ALA A 246 7.36 -5.59 10.07
N ILE A 247 7.19 -6.20 8.89
CA ILE A 247 7.74 -7.52 8.56
C ILE A 247 9.27 -7.48 8.59
N ARG A 248 9.90 -6.47 7.98
CA ARG A 248 11.37 -6.32 8.00
C ARG A 248 11.92 -6.20 9.42
N ARG A 249 11.29 -5.37 10.27
CA ARG A 249 11.68 -5.23 11.69
C ARG A 249 11.62 -6.56 12.43
N ARG A 250 10.56 -7.34 12.19
CA ARG A 250 10.41 -8.66 12.81
C ARG A 250 11.49 -9.65 12.35
N ARG A 251 11.80 -9.69 11.05
CA ARG A 251 12.87 -10.52 10.49
C ARG A 251 14.23 -10.16 11.09
N ARG A 252 14.56 -8.86 11.17
CA ARG A 252 15.79 -8.36 11.81
C ARG A 252 15.87 -8.77 13.29
N ALA A 253 14.79 -8.65 14.05
CA ALA A 253 14.76 -9.08 15.45
C ALA A 253 15.00 -10.61 15.59
N SER A 254 14.41 -11.41 14.71
CA SER A 254 14.63 -12.86 14.71
C SER A 254 16.07 -13.26 14.34
N SER A 255 16.70 -12.59 13.37
CA SER A 255 18.08 -12.87 12.97
C SER A 255 19.07 -12.52 14.08
N LEU A 256 18.88 -11.37 14.75
CA LEU A 256 19.69 -10.95 15.90
C LEU A 256 19.55 -11.93 17.06
N ARG A 257 18.33 -12.41 17.35
CA ARG A 257 18.10 -13.43 18.39
C ARG A 257 18.80 -14.75 18.04
N HIS A 258 18.78 -15.17 16.78
CA HIS A 258 19.48 -16.36 16.34
C HIS A 258 21.01 -16.21 16.46
N ARG A 259 21.56 -15.06 16.06
CA ARG A 259 22.99 -14.74 16.20
C ARG A 259 23.43 -14.73 17.67
N ARG A 260 22.61 -14.14 18.56
CA ARG A 260 22.86 -14.12 20.01
C ARG A 260 22.81 -15.50 20.64
N ASN A 261 21.84 -16.33 20.26
CA ASN A 261 21.78 -17.71 20.76
C ASN A 261 22.99 -18.51 20.28
N ARG A 262 23.40 -18.36 19.01
CA ARG A 262 24.59 -19.01 18.48
C ARG A 262 25.87 -18.58 19.21
N SER A 263 26.01 -17.31 19.58
CA SER A 263 27.16 -16.83 20.36
C SER A 263 27.15 -17.30 21.83
N LEU A 264 25.97 -17.57 22.41
CA LEU A 264 25.84 -18.12 23.76
C LEU A 264 26.17 -19.61 23.85
N PHE A 265 26.04 -20.35 22.75
CA PHE A 265 26.33 -21.78 22.66
C PHE A 265 27.66 -22.09 21.95
N ALA A 266 28.43 -21.06 21.57
CA ALA A 266 29.78 -21.25 21.07
C ALA A 266 30.71 -21.58 22.25
N GLY A 267 31.36 -22.75 22.20
CA GLY A 267 32.42 -23.08 23.14
C GLY A 267 33.66 -22.19 22.94
N PRO A 268 34.64 -22.20 23.87
CA PRO A 268 35.89 -21.46 23.70
C PRO A 268 36.66 -21.81 22.41
N ASP A 269 36.39 -22.97 21.82
CA ASP A 269 36.97 -23.42 20.54
C ASP A 269 36.16 -23.00 19.29
N ASP A 270 34.95 -22.43 19.46
CA ASP A 270 34.03 -22.03 18.38
C ASP A 270 33.98 -20.50 18.16
N LEU A 271 34.77 -19.72 18.90
CA LEU A 271 34.96 -18.30 18.63
C LEU A 271 35.83 -18.16 17.37
N PRO A 272 35.33 -17.58 16.27
CA PRO A 272 36.19 -17.24 15.15
C PRO A 272 37.23 -16.25 15.67
N LEU A 273 38.50 -16.62 15.54
CA LEU A 273 39.63 -15.70 15.67
C LEU A 273 39.33 -14.45 14.83
N GLY A 274 39.13 -13.32 15.51
CA GLY A 274 39.13 -11.95 14.94
C GLY A 274 38.21 -11.74 13.74
N ALA A 275 37.03 -11.14 13.96
CA ALA A 275 36.10 -10.71 12.91
C ALA A 275 36.58 -9.48 12.10
N ASP A 276 37.89 -9.36 11.83
CA ASP A 276 38.48 -8.23 11.09
C ASP A 276 39.61 -8.64 10.12
N ALA A 277 39.74 -9.92 9.78
CA ALA A 277 40.68 -10.34 8.74
C ALA A 277 40.02 -10.28 7.36
N THR A 278 40.37 -9.28 6.57
CA THR A 278 40.06 -9.22 5.13
C THR A 278 41.00 -10.19 4.41
N TYR A 279 40.46 -11.24 3.80
CA TYR A 279 41.24 -12.15 2.97
C TYR A 279 41.19 -11.66 1.52
N VAL A 280 42.36 -11.37 0.94
CA VAL A 280 42.50 -11.13 -0.50
C VAL A 280 42.85 -12.45 -1.16
N ARG A 281 41.95 -12.94 -2.02
CA ARG A 281 42.17 -14.12 -2.84
C ARG A 281 43.06 -13.73 -4.01
N VAL A 282 44.25 -14.31 -4.09
CA VAL A 282 45.10 -14.22 -5.28
C VAL A 282 45.00 -15.57 -5.99
N ASP A 283 44.26 -15.61 -7.09
CA ASP A 283 44.29 -16.76 -7.97
C ASP A 283 45.62 -16.69 -8.76
N ALA A 284 46.45 -17.73 -8.61
CA ALA A 284 47.69 -17.85 -9.37
C ALA A 284 47.33 -18.38 -10.76
N ASP A 285 47.43 -17.52 -11.78
CA ASP A 285 47.46 -17.99 -13.16
C ASP A 285 48.79 -18.72 -13.41
N ASP A 286 48.68 -19.90 -14.04
CA ASP A 286 49.79 -20.71 -14.49
C ASP A 286 50.59 -19.93 -15.55
N ASP A 287 51.68 -19.26 -15.16
CA ASP A 287 52.94 -19.20 -15.91
C ASP A 287 54.04 -18.51 -15.08
N GLU A 288 55.21 -19.16 -15.04
CA GLU A 288 56.49 -18.75 -14.43
C GLU A 288 56.62 -18.78 -12.89
N LEU A 289 57.09 -19.92 -12.36
CA LEU A 289 57.78 -20.01 -11.08
C LEU A 289 59.13 -19.26 -11.14
N PRO A 290 59.43 -18.29 -10.24
CA PRO A 290 60.79 -17.97 -9.87
C PRO A 290 61.18 -18.83 -8.66
N THR A 291 62.18 -19.67 -8.89
CA THR A 291 62.93 -20.45 -7.92
C THR A 291 63.64 -19.55 -6.90
N SER A 292 62.96 -19.19 -5.82
CA SER A 292 63.63 -18.77 -4.57
C SER A 292 62.63 -18.74 -3.41
N GLY A 293 62.58 -19.83 -2.63
CA GLY A 293 61.76 -19.93 -1.42
C GLY A 293 62.17 -19.00 -0.27
N ASP A 294 63.17 -18.13 -0.47
CA ASP A 294 63.75 -17.32 0.61
C ASP A 294 63.39 -15.83 0.56
N ALA A 295 62.75 -15.35 -0.53
CA ALA A 295 62.42 -13.93 -0.68
C ALA A 295 61.10 -13.51 0.00
N LEU A 296 60.07 -14.38 0.03
CA LEU A 296 58.77 -14.05 0.63
C LEU A 296 58.73 -14.28 2.16
N ALA A 297 59.49 -15.26 2.66
CA ALA A 297 59.52 -15.61 4.08
C ALA A 297 60.15 -14.52 4.97
N ARG A 298 60.93 -13.59 4.38
CA ARG A 298 61.56 -12.48 5.11
C ARG A 298 60.69 -11.22 5.23
N LEU A 299 59.64 -11.08 4.41
CA LEU A 299 58.76 -9.90 4.41
C LEU A 299 57.58 -10.02 5.38
N PHE A 300 57.10 -11.23 5.65
CA PHE A 300 55.96 -11.48 6.54
C PHE A 300 56.31 -12.56 7.55
N GLY A 301 56.89 -12.17 8.67
CA GLY A 301 57.27 -13.08 9.75
C GLY A 301 56.07 -13.70 10.49
N ARG A 302 55.20 -14.45 9.83
CA ARG A 302 54.09 -15.23 10.43
C ARG A 302 53.67 -16.43 9.57
N ARG A 303 53.07 -17.41 10.25
CA ARG A 303 52.92 -18.82 9.87
C ARG A 303 51.93 -19.02 8.70
N MET A 304 52.41 -19.59 7.59
CA MET A 304 51.58 -20.01 6.46
C MET A 304 50.85 -21.32 6.77
N THR A 305 49.58 -21.44 6.38
CA THR A 305 48.84 -22.72 6.41
C THR A 305 48.52 -23.14 4.99
N HIS A 306 49.09 -24.29 4.58
CA HIS A 306 48.86 -24.87 3.26
C HIS A 306 47.56 -25.65 3.22
N ARG A 307 46.75 -25.46 2.18
CA ARG A 307 45.58 -26.30 1.89
C ARG A 307 45.93 -27.34 0.81
N ARG A 308 45.22 -28.48 0.82
CA ARG A 308 45.44 -29.63 -0.08
C ARG A 308 45.16 -29.34 -1.57
N ASP A 309 44.66 -28.16 -1.91
CA ASP A 309 44.31 -27.72 -3.26
C ASP A 309 45.36 -26.76 -3.89
N GLY A 310 46.48 -26.51 -3.21
CA GLY A 310 47.58 -25.68 -3.74
C GLY A 310 47.42 -24.17 -3.50
N SER A 311 46.34 -23.73 -2.88
CA SER A 311 46.13 -22.30 -2.55
C SER A 311 46.86 -21.88 -1.26
N ILE A 312 47.32 -20.62 -1.22
CA ILE A 312 48.02 -20.01 -0.08
C ILE A 312 47.25 -18.78 0.39
N ASP A 313 46.80 -18.79 1.65
CA ASP A 313 46.17 -17.63 2.29
C ASP A 313 47.22 -16.82 3.08
N VAL A 314 47.25 -15.50 2.85
CA VAL A 314 48.12 -14.57 3.59
C VAL A 314 47.23 -13.54 4.31
N ALA A 315 47.40 -13.42 5.64
CA ALA A 315 46.69 -12.46 6.47
C ALA A 315 47.35 -11.07 6.39
N LEU A 316 46.57 -10.03 6.10
CA LEU A 316 47.02 -8.63 6.11
C LEU A 316 46.41 -7.90 7.32
N ASP A 317 47.23 -7.41 8.25
CA ASP A 317 46.77 -6.54 9.35
C ASP A 317 46.55 -5.12 8.80
N ALA A 318 45.32 -4.60 8.95
CA ALA A 318 44.94 -3.25 8.54
C ALA A 318 45.51 -2.20 9.49
N ALA A 319 46.68 -1.64 9.16
CA ALA A 319 47.13 -0.36 9.71
C ALA A 319 48.14 0.33 8.78
N LEU A 320 47.68 1.25 7.94
CA LEU A 320 48.52 2.30 7.32
C LEU A 320 47.69 3.61 7.15
N PRO A 321 48.27 4.80 7.41
CA PRO A 321 47.58 6.10 7.41
C PRO A 321 47.53 6.74 6.00
N PRO A 322 46.84 7.87 5.79
CA PRO A 322 46.29 8.24 4.48
C PRO A 322 47.36 8.86 3.56
N ILE A 323 47.21 8.60 2.26
CA ILE A 323 47.97 9.28 1.21
C ILE A 323 46.98 9.98 0.29
N ASP A 324 47.03 11.32 0.31
CA ASP A 324 46.51 12.21 -0.71
C ASP A 324 47.28 12.02 -2.02
N SER A 325 46.58 11.92 -3.16
CA SER A 325 47.01 12.61 -4.39
C SER A 325 45.95 12.54 -5.48
N ALA A 326 45.74 13.71 -6.07
CA ALA A 326 44.93 14.01 -7.23
C ALA A 326 45.33 13.19 -8.47
N HIS A 327 44.34 12.85 -9.30
CA HIS A 327 44.32 13.07 -10.75
C HIS A 327 43.01 12.53 -11.34
N THR A 328 42.07 13.41 -11.68
CA THR A 328 40.96 13.09 -12.59
C THR A 328 41.01 13.97 -13.83
N LEU A 329 41.06 13.27 -14.96
CA LEU A 329 41.06 13.78 -16.32
C LEU A 329 39.70 14.39 -16.66
N ASN A 330 39.73 15.66 -17.06
CA ASN A 330 38.68 16.30 -17.86
C ASN A 330 38.67 15.67 -19.26
N ASN A 331 37.49 15.34 -19.79
CA ASN A 331 37.04 15.69 -21.15
C ASN A 331 35.60 15.22 -21.40
N SER A 332 34.72 16.20 -21.62
CA SER A 332 33.44 16.06 -22.33
C SER A 332 33.48 16.93 -23.59
N PRO A 333 32.67 16.64 -24.61
CA PRO A 333 32.07 17.71 -25.40
C PRO A 333 30.54 17.67 -25.34
N VAL A 334 30.00 18.79 -24.86
CA VAL A 334 28.87 19.59 -25.36
C VAL A 334 28.02 18.98 -26.49
N LEU A 335 26.71 18.92 -26.29
CA LEU A 335 25.70 18.98 -27.35
C LEU A 335 24.39 19.61 -26.87
N ASP A 336 23.80 20.34 -27.80
CA ASP A 336 22.99 21.55 -27.67
C ASP A 336 21.49 21.35 -27.38
N ALA A 337 20.91 22.45 -26.90
CA ALA A 337 19.51 22.64 -26.60
C ALA A 337 18.67 22.89 -27.87
N ALA A 338 17.87 21.91 -28.27
CA ALA A 338 16.73 22.10 -29.16
C ALA A 338 15.77 20.90 -29.06
N HIS A 339 14.94 20.81 -28.01
CA HIS A 339 13.70 19.99 -27.96
C HIS A 339 12.93 20.28 -26.65
N VAL A 340 12.19 21.39 -26.62
CA VAL A 340 11.41 21.82 -25.43
C VAL A 340 9.89 21.70 -25.64
N VAL A 341 9.40 21.13 -26.76
CA VAL A 341 7.95 21.12 -27.07
C VAL A 341 7.27 19.74 -26.97
N ASP A 342 8.01 18.65 -26.73
CA ASP A 342 7.40 17.29 -26.57
C ASP A 342 7.49 16.70 -25.15
N VAL A 343 7.98 17.46 -24.18
CA VAL A 343 8.20 16.96 -22.81
C VAL A 343 6.89 16.77 -22.04
N GLU A 344 5.84 17.55 -22.32
CA GLU A 344 4.60 17.48 -21.52
C GLU A 344 3.70 16.29 -21.91
N LYS A 345 3.62 15.96 -23.21
CA LYS A 345 2.92 14.75 -23.68
C LYS A 345 3.74 13.48 -23.41
N ALA A 346 5.07 13.55 -23.52
CA ALA A 346 5.94 12.46 -23.12
C ALA A 346 5.91 12.23 -21.61
N ALA A 347 5.83 13.28 -20.77
CA ALA A 347 5.77 13.12 -19.31
C ALA A 347 4.48 12.46 -18.83
N VAL A 348 3.33 12.74 -19.46
CA VAL A 348 2.05 12.10 -19.10
C VAL A 348 1.99 10.66 -19.61
N ALA A 349 2.50 10.38 -20.82
CA ALA A 349 2.61 9.02 -21.34
C ALA A 349 3.68 8.17 -20.61
N LEU A 350 4.78 8.79 -20.17
CA LEU A 350 5.85 8.17 -19.40
C LEU A 350 5.43 7.98 -17.93
N ALA A 351 4.64 8.87 -17.34
CA ALA A 351 4.02 8.65 -16.02
C ALA A 351 2.98 7.52 -16.07
N ALA A 352 2.22 7.42 -17.16
CA ALA A 352 1.27 6.33 -17.38
C ALA A 352 1.97 4.99 -17.67
N ALA A 353 3.09 5.00 -18.42
CA ALA A 353 3.89 3.81 -18.73
C ALA A 353 4.78 3.37 -17.54
N ALA A 354 5.33 4.30 -16.76
CA ALA A 354 6.09 4.01 -15.54
C ALA A 354 5.19 3.42 -14.43
N ALA A 355 3.90 3.74 -14.42
CA ALA A 355 2.94 3.09 -13.53
C ALA A 355 2.64 1.62 -13.91
N VAL A 356 2.95 1.21 -15.16
CA VAL A 356 2.61 -0.10 -15.75
C VAL A 356 3.82 -1.03 -15.87
N ALA A 357 5.06 -0.51 -15.88
CA ALA A 357 6.25 -1.29 -16.25
C ALA A 357 7.28 -1.55 -15.12
N GLU A 358 6.98 -1.31 -13.84
CA GLU A 358 7.84 -1.81 -12.77
C GLU A 358 7.44 -3.21 -12.32
N PRO A 359 8.34 -4.21 -12.41
CA PRO A 359 8.14 -5.48 -11.73
C PRO A 359 8.13 -5.18 -10.22
N TYR A 360 7.01 -5.47 -9.58
CA TYR A 360 6.70 -5.23 -8.17
C TYR A 360 7.68 -5.94 -7.18
N TYR A 361 8.71 -6.63 -7.68
CA TYR A 361 9.79 -7.19 -6.89
C TYR A 361 11.06 -7.37 -7.75
N SER A 362 12.09 -6.58 -7.49
CA SER A 362 13.47 -6.91 -7.83
C SER A 362 14.24 -7.02 -6.52
N SER A 363 14.58 -8.25 -6.13
CA SER A 363 15.51 -8.50 -5.04
C SER A 363 16.93 -8.42 -5.57
N ASN A 364 17.45 -7.21 -5.78
CA ASN A 364 18.88 -7.02 -5.90
C ASN A 364 19.34 -5.98 -4.87
N VAL A 365 20.35 -6.43 -4.14
CA VAL A 365 21.05 -5.78 -3.04
C VAL A 365 21.83 -4.58 -3.58
N MET A 366 21.61 -3.41 -2.99
CA MET A 366 22.65 -2.41 -2.76
C MET A 366 22.20 -1.52 -1.59
N ASP A 367 23.10 -1.35 -0.64
CA ASP A 367 22.90 -0.62 0.60
C ASP A 367 22.67 0.87 0.33
N ASP A 368 21.44 1.32 0.61
CA ASP A 368 21.01 2.73 0.58
C ASP A 368 20.53 3.14 1.99
N GLU A 369 21.07 2.48 3.04
CA GLU A 369 20.73 2.76 4.44
C GLU A 369 21.51 3.94 5.05
N ASP A 370 22.61 4.40 4.44
CA ASP A 370 23.44 5.49 5.01
C ASP A 370 22.95 6.90 4.63
N THR A 371 22.29 7.06 3.49
CA THR A 371 21.74 8.34 3.01
C THR A 371 20.36 8.65 3.62
N LEU A 372 19.54 7.63 3.90
CA LEU A 372 18.22 7.79 4.50
C LEU A 372 18.22 7.90 6.03
N THR A 373 19.26 7.39 6.70
CA THR A 373 19.44 7.57 8.15
C THR A 373 19.96 8.96 8.51
N LEU A 374 20.68 9.63 7.61
CA LEU A 374 21.17 11.00 7.79
C LEU A 374 20.08 12.09 7.67
N MET A 375 18.90 11.76 7.12
CA MET A 375 17.71 12.64 7.12
C MET A 375 16.65 12.22 8.16
N ALA A 376 17.02 11.46 9.18
CA ALA A 376 16.12 11.02 10.25
C ALA A 376 15.81 12.17 11.24
N ILE A 377 15.05 13.16 10.78
CA ILE A 377 14.34 14.10 11.64
C ILE A 377 13.26 13.31 12.39
N ASN A 378 13.50 13.08 13.67
CA ASN A 378 12.60 12.66 14.74
C ASN A 378 11.10 12.61 14.36
N ARG A 379 10.59 11.46 13.86
CA ARG A 379 9.15 11.25 13.68
C ARG A 379 8.66 10.03 14.48
N PRO A 380 7.90 10.23 15.57
CA PRO A 380 7.24 9.13 16.29
C PRO A 380 6.29 8.33 15.37
N LEU A 381 5.78 8.93 14.30
CA LEU A 381 4.97 8.23 13.28
C LEU A 381 5.75 7.16 12.51
N GLY A 382 7.06 7.34 12.30
CA GLY A 382 7.89 6.42 11.51
C GLY A 382 8.08 5.07 12.22
N SER A 383 8.04 5.05 13.55
CA SER A 383 8.10 3.82 14.35
C SER A 383 6.70 3.28 14.68
N ALA A 384 5.75 4.16 15.02
CA ALA A 384 4.41 3.79 15.48
C ALA A 384 3.53 3.20 14.36
N LEU A 385 3.56 3.75 13.14
CA LEU A 385 2.66 3.31 12.08
C LEU A 385 2.93 1.87 11.61
N PRO A 386 4.19 1.44 11.38
CA PRO A 386 4.48 0.03 11.12
C PRO A 386 4.10 -0.89 12.29
N ALA A 387 4.29 -0.44 13.53
CA ALA A 387 3.90 -1.24 14.70
C ALA A 387 2.38 -1.44 14.77
N LEU A 388 1.60 -0.37 14.56
CA LEU A 388 0.15 -0.42 14.49
C LEU A 388 -0.33 -1.33 13.36
N VAL A 389 0.16 -1.13 12.14
CA VAL A 389 -0.25 -1.94 10.98
C VAL A 389 0.14 -3.40 11.16
N GLY A 390 1.32 -3.68 11.74
CA GLY A 390 1.73 -5.04 12.09
C GLY A 390 0.80 -5.69 13.13
N TRP A 391 0.29 -4.93 14.09
CA TRP A 391 -0.70 -5.41 15.05
C TRP A 391 -2.07 -5.65 14.38
N LEU A 392 -2.54 -4.72 13.55
CA LEU A 392 -3.80 -4.84 12.79
C LEU A 392 -3.77 -6.07 11.85
N ASP A 393 -2.63 -6.37 11.25
CA ASP A 393 -2.42 -7.58 10.43
C ASP A 393 -2.31 -8.86 11.27
N GLY A 394 -2.19 -8.77 12.59
CA GLY A 394 -1.98 -9.93 13.46
C GLY A 394 -0.59 -10.55 13.32
N LEU A 395 0.44 -9.77 12.95
CA LEU A 395 1.82 -10.29 12.82
C LEU A 395 2.40 -10.82 14.14
N HIS A 396 1.81 -10.49 15.27
CA HIS A 396 2.22 -10.96 16.60
C HIS A 396 1.63 -12.33 16.97
N LEU A 397 0.61 -12.79 16.24
CA LEU A 397 -0.03 -14.10 16.44
C LEU A 397 0.73 -15.24 15.77
N ARG A 398 1.48 -14.89 14.73
CA ARG A 398 2.41 -15.73 13.98
C ARG A 398 3.80 -15.50 14.52
#